data_AF-A0A9X1HJZ0-F1
#
_entry.id   AF-A0A9X1HJZ0-F1
#
_cell.length_a   1.000
_cell.length_b   1.000
_cell.length_c   1.000
_cell.angle_alpha   90.00
_cell.angle_beta   90.00
_cell.angle_gamma   90.00
#
_symmetry.space_group_name_H-M   'P 1'
#
loop_
_entity.id
_entity.type
_entity.pdbx_description
1 polymer ?
#
loop_
_entity_poly.entity_id
_entity_poly.type
_entity_poly.pdbx_seq_one_letter_code
_entity_poly.pdbx_strand_id
1 'polypeptide(L)'
;MKHLKWLLSIIFLLLISFPSVAQTDTLFISPSIDNTLYESDTGDLSNGQGEHLFIGRTNQPLIRRALLHFDVAGELPENARVLSAELRINISNAVGGPQPATVHEVLRNWGEGDSSAGGAEGEGGMTENGDATWLHAFYPDDNWQAPGGDYAGTILTETSIDRVGEYTFVSTEALVLLIQEWQANPETN
;
A
#
# COMPACT_ATOMS: atom_id res chain seq x y z
N MET A 1 -24.06 -69.41 -36.37
CA MET A 1 -22.67 -69.11 -35.91
C MET A 1 -21.98 -68.36 -37.04
N LYS A 2 -21.52 -67.11 -36.96
CA LYS A 2 -21.32 -66.15 -35.89
C LYS A 2 -21.52 -64.75 -36.49
N HIS A 3 -22.18 -63.88 -35.73
CA HIS A 3 -22.24 -62.44 -35.93
C HIS A 3 -20.87 -61.82 -35.63
N LEU A 4 -20.41 -60.83 -36.39
CA LEU A 4 -19.61 -59.73 -35.82
C LEU A 4 -19.62 -58.50 -36.75
N LYS A 5 -20.60 -57.61 -36.54
CA LYS A 5 -20.56 -56.24 -37.06
C LYS A 5 -19.69 -55.42 -36.12
N TRP A 6 -18.53 -54.97 -36.59
CA TRP A 6 -17.73 -53.99 -35.86
C TRP A 6 -18.38 -52.60 -36.04
N LEU A 7 -19.06 -52.11 -35.01
CA LEU A 7 -19.39 -50.69 -34.90
C LEU A 7 -18.19 -49.99 -34.25
N LEU A 8 -17.45 -49.18 -35.02
CA LEU A 8 -16.62 -48.12 -34.45
C LEU A 8 -17.56 -47.00 -34.00
N SER A 9 -17.84 -46.91 -32.70
CA SER A 9 -18.40 -45.69 -32.11
C SER A 9 -17.29 -44.64 -32.02
N ILE A 10 -17.28 -43.70 -32.96
CA ILE A 10 -16.52 -42.46 -32.83
C ILE A 10 -17.28 -41.59 -31.83
N ILE A 11 -16.77 -41.52 -30.60
CA ILE A 11 -17.23 -40.54 -29.60
C ILE A 11 -16.67 -39.19 -30.04
N PHE A 12 -17.50 -38.38 -30.67
CA PHE A 12 -17.19 -36.99 -30.97
C PHE A 12 -17.40 -36.17 -29.69
N LEU A 13 -16.35 -35.95 -28.92
CA LEU A 13 -16.38 -35.07 -27.76
C LEU A 13 -16.49 -33.62 -28.27
N LEU A 14 -17.70 -33.08 -28.29
CA LEU A 14 -17.93 -31.68 -28.63
C LEU A 14 -17.42 -30.82 -27.45
N LEU A 15 -16.20 -30.32 -27.55
CA LEU A 15 -15.68 -29.28 -26.65
C LEU A 15 -16.49 -28.00 -26.88
N ILE A 16 -17.57 -27.83 -26.11
CA ILE A 16 -18.27 -26.55 -26.03
C ILE A 16 -17.35 -25.60 -25.25
N SER A 17 -16.54 -24.84 -25.99
CA SER A 17 -15.77 -23.73 -25.44
C SER A 17 -16.77 -22.62 -25.10
N PHE A 18 -17.21 -22.56 -23.83
CA PHE A 18 -17.89 -21.37 -23.35
C PHE A 18 -16.90 -20.20 -23.41
N PRO A 19 -17.23 -19.06 -24.05
CA PRO A 19 -16.37 -17.89 -23.98
C PRO A 19 -16.29 -17.47 -22.51
N SER A 20 -15.07 -17.44 -21.96
CA SER A 20 -14.85 -16.85 -20.65
C SER A 20 -15.11 -15.36 -20.80
N VAL A 21 -16.18 -14.86 -20.19
CA VAL A 21 -16.43 -13.42 -20.12
C VAL A 21 -15.41 -12.86 -19.14
N ALA A 22 -14.56 -11.93 -19.61
CA ALA A 22 -13.72 -11.16 -18.71
C ALA A 22 -14.65 -10.25 -17.88
N GLN A 23 -14.68 -10.48 -16.57
CA GLN A 23 -15.39 -9.60 -15.62
C GLN A 23 -14.40 -8.55 -15.13
N THR A 24 -14.78 -7.28 -15.26
CA THR A 24 -14.10 -6.19 -14.56
C THR A 24 -14.81 -6.00 -13.23
N ASP A 25 -14.04 -5.99 -12.15
CA ASP A 25 -14.52 -5.69 -10.81
C ASP A 25 -13.66 -4.58 -10.18
N THR A 26 -14.16 -3.94 -9.13
CA THR A 26 -13.44 -2.93 -8.37
C THR A 26 -13.50 -3.28 -6.89
N LEU A 27 -12.32 -3.43 -6.28
CA LEU A 27 -12.17 -3.71 -4.86
C LEU A 27 -11.78 -2.42 -4.12
N PHE A 28 -12.24 -2.30 -2.88
CA PHE A 28 -11.82 -1.25 -1.96
C PHE A 28 -11.03 -1.90 -0.83
N ILE A 29 -9.73 -1.64 -0.81
CA ILE A 29 -8.80 -2.21 0.17
C ILE A 29 -8.35 -1.07 1.08
N SER A 30 -8.63 -1.20 2.37
CA SER A 30 -8.13 -0.28 3.40
C SER A 30 -6.71 -0.66 3.79
N PRO A 31 -5.88 0.30 4.25
CA PRO A 31 -4.60 -0.07 4.85
C PRO A 31 -4.86 -0.98 6.05
N SER A 32 -4.07 -2.05 6.17
CA SER A 32 -4.14 -2.98 7.30
C SER A 32 -3.23 -2.56 8.45
N ILE A 33 -2.22 -1.73 8.16
CA ILE A 33 -1.26 -1.17 9.10
C ILE A 33 -0.89 0.23 8.58
N ASP A 34 -0.83 1.21 9.47
CA ASP A 34 -0.38 2.56 9.16
C ASP A 34 0.48 3.19 10.27
N ASN A 35 1.38 4.11 9.90
CA ASN A 35 2.18 4.81 10.90
C ASN A 35 2.72 6.13 10.36
N THR A 36 2.98 7.09 11.25
CA THR A 36 3.72 8.31 10.91
C THR A 36 5.17 8.25 11.40
N LEU A 37 6.12 8.41 10.48
CA LEU A 37 7.52 8.66 10.80
C LEU A 37 7.73 10.15 11.07
N TYR A 38 8.28 10.47 12.24
CA TYR A 38 8.64 11.85 12.63
C TYR A 38 10.14 12.03 12.60
N GLU A 39 10.66 12.92 11.74
CA GLU A 39 12.09 13.21 11.66
C GLU A 39 12.65 13.57 13.04
N SER A 40 13.59 12.73 13.49
CA SER A 40 14.19 12.79 14.82
C SER A 40 15.58 12.15 14.76
N ASP A 41 16.53 12.75 15.47
CA ASP A 41 17.89 12.20 15.64
C ASP A 41 17.94 11.08 16.69
N THR A 42 16.86 10.88 17.45
CA THR A 42 16.75 9.89 18.53
C THR A 42 15.82 8.72 18.18
N GLY A 43 14.93 8.90 17.20
CA GLY A 43 13.97 7.87 16.80
C GLY A 43 12.95 7.51 17.89
N ASP A 44 12.64 8.49 18.75
CA ASP A 44 11.79 8.40 19.94
C ASP A 44 10.31 8.74 19.67
N LEU A 45 9.97 9.02 18.40
CA LEU A 45 8.66 9.47 17.97
C LEU A 45 8.08 8.56 16.88
N SER A 46 6.83 8.17 17.08
CA SER A 46 6.00 7.36 16.17
C SER A 46 4.51 7.65 16.41
N ASN A 47 3.61 7.10 15.58
CA ASN A 47 2.17 7.19 15.77
C ASN A 47 1.43 6.05 15.04
N GLY A 48 1.53 4.82 15.57
CA GLY A 48 0.89 3.64 14.99
C GLY A 48 -0.58 3.45 15.40
N GLN A 49 -1.00 4.02 16.54
CA GLN A 49 -2.36 3.94 17.09
C GLN A 49 -3.03 5.32 17.19
N GLY A 50 -2.55 6.29 16.42
CA GLY A 50 -3.14 7.63 16.36
C GLY A 50 -4.41 7.69 15.52
N GLU A 51 -5.15 8.79 15.62
CA GLU A 51 -6.31 9.05 14.77
C GLU A 51 -5.93 9.66 13.41
N HIS A 52 -4.69 10.15 13.26
CA HIS A 52 -4.22 10.88 12.10
C HIS A 52 -2.81 10.48 11.60
N LEU A 53 -2.64 10.56 10.28
CA LEU A 53 -1.34 10.41 9.61
C LEU A 53 -0.80 11.75 9.10
N PHE A 54 0.52 11.90 9.11
CA PHE A 54 1.17 13.13 8.64
C PHE A 54 2.14 12.88 7.48
N ILE A 55 2.11 13.80 6.52
CA ILE A 55 3.10 13.93 5.46
C ILE A 55 3.62 15.36 5.39
N GLY A 56 4.88 15.53 5.00
CA GLY A 56 5.46 16.85 4.81
C GLY A 56 5.86 17.52 6.13
N ARG A 57 5.67 18.84 6.23
CA ARG A 57 6.05 19.62 7.41
C ARG A 57 4.82 20.24 8.04
N THR A 58 4.85 20.38 9.36
CA THR A 58 3.88 21.17 10.11
C THR A 58 4.38 22.62 10.22
N ASN A 59 4.02 23.34 11.28
CA ASN A 59 4.67 24.60 11.65
C ASN A 59 6.12 24.41 12.18
N GLN A 60 6.58 23.17 12.28
CA GLN A 60 7.96 22.80 12.64
C GLN A 60 8.78 22.46 11.37
N PRO A 61 10.12 22.62 11.41
CA PRO A 61 10.96 22.43 10.22
C PRO A 61 11.22 20.96 9.86
N LEU A 62 10.85 20.03 10.74
CA LEU A 62 11.13 18.61 10.63
C LEU A 62 10.09 17.91 9.74
N ILE A 63 10.52 16.88 9.01
CA ILE A 63 9.71 16.14 8.05
C ILE A 63 8.86 15.08 8.77
N ARG A 64 7.68 14.81 8.23
CA ARG A 64 6.85 13.65 8.52
C ARG A 64 6.59 12.85 7.26
N ARG A 65 6.50 11.53 7.39
CA ARG A 65 6.14 10.61 6.30
C ARG A 65 5.09 9.63 6.83
N ALA A 66 4.07 9.35 6.02
CA ALA A 66 3.12 8.30 6.32
C ALA A 66 3.59 7.00 5.69
N LEU A 67 3.51 5.92 6.44
CA LEU A 67 3.62 4.55 5.96
C LEU A 67 2.22 3.96 5.92
N LEU A 68 1.92 3.25 4.83
CA LEU A 68 0.65 2.57 4.61
C LEU A 68 0.97 1.20 4.05
N HIS A 69 0.46 0.16 4.68
CA HIS A 69 0.55 -1.20 4.19
C HIS A 69 -0.84 -1.70 3.81
N PHE A 70 -0.93 -2.37 2.67
CA PHE A 70 -2.18 -2.93 2.14
C PHE A 70 -1.95 -4.41 1.84
N ASP A 71 -2.83 -5.29 2.35
CA ASP A 71 -2.84 -6.71 1.95
C ASP A 71 -3.55 -6.85 0.61
N VAL A 72 -2.86 -6.48 -0.48
CA VAL A 72 -3.43 -6.48 -1.82
C VAL A 72 -3.44 -7.89 -2.42
N ALA A 73 -2.39 -8.66 -2.15
CA ALA A 73 -2.26 -10.04 -2.64
C ALA A 73 -3.28 -10.98 -1.99
N GLY A 74 -3.67 -10.75 -0.74
CA GLY A 74 -4.73 -11.51 -0.06
C GLY A 74 -6.15 -11.19 -0.56
N GLU A 75 -6.36 -9.99 -1.10
CA GLU A 75 -7.68 -9.51 -1.55
C GLU A 75 -7.91 -9.70 -3.06
N LEU A 76 -6.86 -9.67 -3.89
CA LEU A 76 -6.98 -9.88 -5.32
C LEU A 76 -7.18 -11.37 -5.68
N PRO A 77 -8.08 -11.70 -6.63
CA PRO A 77 -8.17 -13.05 -7.16
C PRO A 77 -6.84 -13.50 -7.79
N GLU A 78 -6.41 -14.75 -7.59
CA GLU A 78 -5.09 -15.29 -8.00
C GLU A 78 -4.73 -15.04 -9.48
N ASN A 79 -5.70 -14.90 -10.38
CA ASN A 79 -5.50 -14.66 -11.82
C ASN A 79 -6.08 -13.33 -12.31
N ALA A 80 -6.36 -12.38 -11.40
CA ALA A 80 -6.81 -11.06 -11.80
C ALA A 80 -5.72 -10.33 -12.58
N ARG A 81 -6.12 -9.51 -13.55
CA ARG A 81 -5.23 -8.55 -14.20
C ARG A 81 -5.56 -7.18 -13.66
N VAL A 82 -4.56 -6.50 -13.12
CA VAL A 82 -4.71 -5.13 -12.64
C VAL A 82 -4.84 -4.20 -13.84
N LEU A 83 -6.00 -3.54 -13.98
CA LEU A 83 -6.26 -2.59 -15.07
C LEU A 83 -5.93 -1.15 -14.66
N SER A 84 -6.20 -0.83 -13.40
CA SER A 84 -5.97 0.48 -12.80
C SER A 84 -5.95 0.33 -11.28
N ALA A 85 -5.24 1.23 -10.61
CA ALA A 85 -5.27 1.36 -9.15
C ALA A 85 -5.25 2.84 -8.77
N GLU A 86 -5.94 3.21 -7.70
CA GLU A 86 -5.99 4.57 -7.19
C GLU A 86 -5.81 4.54 -5.67
N LEU A 87 -5.07 5.48 -5.11
CA LEU A 87 -5.02 5.71 -3.67
C LEU A 87 -5.90 6.92 -3.35
N ARG A 88 -6.84 6.75 -2.41
CA ARG A 88 -7.74 7.82 -1.97
C ARG A 88 -7.40 8.19 -0.54
N ILE A 89 -7.15 9.48 -0.31
CA ILE A 89 -6.76 10.01 1.00
C ILE A 89 -7.68 11.19 1.34
N ASN A 90 -8.23 11.17 2.55
CA ASN A 90 -8.86 12.34 3.15
C ASN A 90 -7.79 13.17 3.87
N ILE A 91 -7.61 14.42 3.45
CA ILE A 91 -6.76 15.38 4.13
C ILE A 91 -7.63 16.14 5.12
N SER A 92 -7.48 15.82 6.41
CA SER A 92 -8.23 16.44 7.51
C SER A 92 -7.63 17.77 7.97
N ASN A 93 -6.36 18.02 7.66
CA ASN A 93 -5.66 19.25 7.97
C ASN A 93 -4.62 19.57 6.90
N ALA A 94 -4.57 20.83 6.46
CA ALA A 94 -3.61 21.31 5.47
C ALA A 94 -3.20 22.73 5.80
N VAL A 95 -1.89 23.00 5.74
CA VAL A 95 -1.32 24.33 5.94
C VAL A 95 -0.37 24.62 4.79
N GLY A 96 -0.41 25.85 4.27
CA GLY A 96 0.37 26.27 3.11
C GLY A 96 -0.46 26.30 1.83
N GLY A 97 0.20 26.61 0.72
CA GLY A 97 -0.40 26.54 -0.62
C GLY A 97 -0.23 25.15 -1.24
N PRO A 98 -0.54 24.99 -2.54
CA PRO A 98 -0.41 23.71 -3.24
C PRO A 98 1.01 23.12 -3.12
N GLN A 99 1.12 21.89 -2.62
CA GLN A 99 2.36 21.13 -2.52
C GLN A 99 2.21 19.76 -3.20
N PRO A 100 3.27 19.27 -3.89
CA PRO A 100 3.27 17.91 -4.40
C PRO A 100 3.38 16.90 -3.26
N ALA A 101 2.49 15.91 -3.25
CA ALA A 101 2.59 14.70 -2.46
C ALA A 101 2.87 13.53 -3.39
N THR A 102 3.81 12.66 -3.02
CA THR A 102 4.31 11.56 -3.84
C THR A 102 4.19 10.25 -3.06
N VAL A 103 3.88 9.17 -3.78
CA VAL A 103 3.77 7.82 -3.24
C VAL A 103 4.94 6.98 -3.74
N HIS A 104 5.55 6.22 -2.85
CA HIS A 104 6.70 5.37 -3.12
C HIS A 104 6.47 3.97 -2.52
N GLU A 105 7.07 2.96 -3.14
CA GLU A 105 7.12 1.61 -2.57
C GLU A 105 8.09 1.59 -1.38
N VAL A 106 7.69 0.99 -0.26
CA VAL A 106 8.56 0.70 0.88
C VAL A 106 9.26 -0.63 0.60
N LEU A 107 10.60 -0.66 0.70
CA LEU A 107 11.42 -1.78 0.22
C LEU A 107 11.66 -2.88 1.26
N ARG A 108 11.05 -2.74 2.44
CA ARG A 108 11.17 -3.70 3.53
C ARG A 108 9.96 -3.63 4.44
N ASN A 109 9.79 -4.69 5.23
CA ASN A 109 8.77 -4.73 6.27
C ASN A 109 9.12 -3.77 7.42
N TRP A 110 8.08 -3.34 8.12
CA TRP A 110 8.09 -2.38 9.21
C TRP A 110 6.89 -2.60 10.13
N GLY A 111 6.93 -2.07 11.35
CA GLY A 111 5.85 -2.30 12.32
C GLY A 111 5.02 -1.05 12.62
N GLU A 112 3.73 -1.25 12.86
CA GLU A 112 2.83 -0.20 13.37
C GLU A 112 3.25 0.21 14.79
N GLY A 113 3.32 -0.80 15.65
CA GLY A 113 3.48 -0.68 17.10
C GLY A 113 2.29 -0.02 17.80
N ASP A 114 2.42 0.18 19.11
CA ASP A 114 1.32 0.62 19.99
C ASP A 114 1.36 2.14 20.29
N SER A 115 2.33 2.86 19.75
CA SER A 115 2.49 4.31 20.00
C SER A 115 1.26 5.11 19.57
N SER A 116 0.82 6.02 20.45
CA SER A 116 -0.31 6.92 20.16
C SER A 116 0.05 8.35 20.49
N ALA A 117 0.00 9.22 19.48
CA ALA A 117 0.25 10.64 19.62
C ALA A 117 -0.95 11.34 20.28
N GLY A 118 -0.67 12.26 21.20
CA GLY A 118 -1.72 13.02 21.86
C GLY A 118 -2.15 14.27 21.08
N GLY A 119 -3.35 14.77 21.38
CA GLY A 119 -3.79 16.09 20.95
C GLY A 119 -4.03 16.18 19.45
N ALA A 120 -3.29 17.05 18.77
CA ALA A 120 -3.37 17.21 17.31
C ALA A 120 -2.35 16.35 16.55
N GLU A 121 -1.60 15.49 17.25
CA GLU A 121 -0.73 14.41 16.72
C GLU A 121 0.48 14.83 15.85
N GLY A 122 0.58 16.08 15.43
CA GLY A 122 1.67 16.57 14.56
C GLY A 122 3.06 16.57 15.20
N GLU A 123 3.16 16.37 16.51
CA GLU A 123 4.43 16.25 17.27
C GLU A 123 4.84 14.79 17.53
N GLY A 124 3.98 13.82 17.24
CA GLY A 124 4.23 12.40 17.49
C GLY A 124 3.96 11.96 18.93
N GLY A 125 3.80 10.66 19.10
CA GLY A 125 3.74 9.98 20.39
C GLY A 125 5.09 9.40 20.78
N MET A 126 5.27 9.05 22.04
CA MET A 126 6.46 8.30 22.46
C MET A 126 6.44 6.93 21.78
N THR A 127 7.57 6.57 21.19
CA THR A 127 7.73 5.27 20.54
C THR A 127 7.63 4.11 21.53
N GLU A 128 7.02 3.02 21.07
CA GLU A 128 6.88 1.73 21.72
C GLU A 128 7.58 0.62 20.92
N ASN A 129 7.77 -0.55 21.55
CA ASN A 129 8.45 -1.67 20.94
C ASN A 129 7.65 -2.18 19.72
N GLY A 130 8.32 -2.29 18.58
CA GLY A 130 7.71 -2.70 17.31
C GLY A 130 7.33 -1.54 16.39
N ASP A 131 7.32 -0.28 16.86
CA ASP A 131 7.03 0.87 16.00
C ASP A 131 8.08 1.05 14.90
N ALA A 132 7.63 1.50 13.73
CA ALA A 132 8.49 2.20 12.79
C ALA A 132 8.73 3.64 13.25
N THR A 133 9.98 4.09 13.24
CA THR A 133 10.34 5.48 13.57
C THR A 133 11.20 6.06 12.47
N TRP A 134 11.66 7.31 12.59
CA TRP A 134 12.57 7.85 11.58
C TRP A 134 13.85 7.04 11.42
N LEU A 135 14.30 6.35 12.47
CA LEU A 135 15.54 5.56 12.45
C LEU A 135 15.29 4.06 12.34
N HIS A 136 14.16 3.57 12.86
CA HIS A 136 13.88 2.13 12.99
C HIS A 136 12.76 1.65 12.08
N ALA A 137 12.94 0.53 11.39
CA ALA A 137 11.85 -0.20 10.76
C ALA A 137 11.02 -0.95 11.81
N PHE A 138 11.69 -1.48 12.84
CA PHE A 138 11.08 -2.02 14.05
C PHE A 138 11.91 -1.59 15.27
N TYR A 139 11.40 -0.61 16.01
CA TYR A 139 12.04 -0.14 17.23
C TYR A 139 12.07 -1.22 18.31
N PRO A 140 13.14 -1.34 19.11
CA PRO A 140 14.40 -0.60 19.04
C PRO A 140 15.50 -1.31 18.22
N ASP A 141 15.22 -2.52 17.72
CA ASP A 141 16.27 -3.45 17.33
C ASP A 141 16.64 -3.40 15.85
N ASP A 142 15.72 -2.95 14.98
CA ASP A 142 15.91 -3.01 13.52
C ASP A 142 15.82 -1.61 12.88
N ASN A 143 16.94 -1.18 12.31
CA ASN A 143 17.08 0.12 11.66
C ASN A 143 16.70 0.06 10.18
N TRP A 144 16.17 1.17 9.65
CA TRP A 144 16.22 1.44 8.22
C TRP A 144 17.69 1.47 7.74
N GLN A 145 17.93 1.20 6.46
CA GLN A 145 19.25 1.43 5.87
C GLN A 145 19.56 2.93 5.81
N ALA A 146 18.54 3.77 5.56
CA ALA A 146 18.62 5.22 5.61
C ALA A 146 17.51 5.82 6.50
N PRO A 147 17.81 6.84 7.32
CA PRO A 147 16.78 7.54 8.09
C PRO A 147 15.63 8.05 7.21
N GLY A 148 14.40 7.90 7.70
CA GLY A 148 13.18 8.30 7.02
C GLY A 148 12.52 7.21 6.17
N GLY A 149 12.95 5.96 6.30
CA GLY A 149 12.36 4.81 5.63
C GLY A 149 13.15 4.35 4.41
N ASP A 150 13.21 3.04 4.19
CA ASP A 150 13.78 2.44 2.98
C ASP A 150 12.71 2.39 1.90
N TYR A 151 12.77 3.29 0.91
CA TYR A 151 11.79 3.38 -0.17
C TYR A 151 12.41 3.48 -1.56
N ALA A 152 11.68 3.03 -2.58
CA ALA A 152 12.11 3.11 -3.98
C ALA A 152 12.13 4.56 -4.47
N GLY A 153 13.18 4.96 -5.18
CA GLY A 153 13.28 6.31 -5.76
C GLY A 153 12.24 6.63 -6.84
N THR A 154 11.59 5.60 -7.40
CA THR A 154 10.49 5.74 -8.37
C THR A 154 9.25 6.29 -7.68
N ILE A 155 8.69 7.38 -8.23
CA ILE A 155 7.37 7.87 -7.82
C ILE A 155 6.33 6.97 -8.47
N LEU A 156 5.53 6.29 -7.65
CA LEU A 156 4.42 5.46 -8.12
C LEU A 156 3.28 6.33 -8.62
N THR A 157 2.90 7.35 -7.86
CA THR A 157 1.85 8.30 -8.24
C THR A 157 2.01 9.57 -7.41
N GLU A 158 1.43 10.67 -7.87
CA GLU A 158 1.52 11.97 -7.21
C GLU A 158 0.23 12.76 -7.35
N THR A 159 0.02 13.69 -6.44
CA THR A 159 -1.06 14.68 -6.51
C THR A 159 -0.63 15.99 -5.87
N SER A 160 -1.31 17.09 -6.19
CA SER A 160 -1.09 18.38 -5.55
C SER A 160 -2.11 18.59 -4.45
N ILE A 161 -1.66 18.59 -3.20
CA ILE A 161 -2.49 18.85 -2.02
C ILE A 161 -2.43 20.34 -1.69
N ASP A 162 -3.58 21.00 -1.59
CA ASP A 162 -3.67 22.45 -1.36
C ASP A 162 -4.57 22.84 -0.18
N ARG A 163 -5.52 21.99 0.22
CA ARG A 163 -6.50 22.27 1.29
C ARG A 163 -7.03 20.98 1.90
N VAL A 164 -7.90 21.12 2.89
CA VAL A 164 -8.68 20.01 3.45
C VAL A 164 -9.64 19.45 2.40
N GLY A 165 -9.71 18.13 2.27
CA GLY A 165 -10.61 17.46 1.33
C GLY A 165 -10.14 16.07 0.90
N GLU A 166 -10.92 15.45 0.02
CA GLU A 166 -10.59 14.18 -0.62
C GLU A 166 -9.63 14.39 -1.78
N TYR A 167 -8.57 13.59 -1.82
CA TYR A 167 -7.62 13.56 -2.93
C TYR A 167 -7.49 12.14 -3.48
N THR A 168 -7.48 12.04 -4.80
CA THR A 168 -7.19 10.80 -5.52
C THR A 168 -5.79 10.91 -6.13
N PHE A 169 -4.92 10.00 -5.72
CA PHE A 169 -3.70 9.69 -6.44
C PHE A 169 -4.06 8.73 -7.57
N VAL A 170 -3.89 9.20 -8.80
CA VAL A 170 -4.41 8.53 -9.99
C VAL A 170 -3.58 7.29 -10.35
N SER A 171 -4.20 6.39 -11.11
CA SER A 171 -3.51 5.25 -11.69
C SER A 171 -2.37 5.68 -12.60
N THR A 172 -1.23 5.03 -12.43
CA THR A 172 -0.06 5.12 -13.30
C THR A 172 0.37 3.72 -13.71
N GLU A 173 1.23 3.62 -14.72
CA GLU A 173 1.83 2.33 -15.09
C GLU A 173 2.68 1.75 -13.95
N ALA A 174 3.45 2.60 -13.25
CA ALA A 174 4.29 2.16 -12.13
C ALA A 174 3.47 1.55 -10.98
N LEU A 175 2.36 2.18 -10.60
CA LEU A 175 1.49 1.69 -9.54
C LEU A 175 0.79 0.37 -9.95
N VAL A 176 0.32 0.27 -11.19
CA VAL A 176 -0.30 -0.96 -11.72
C VAL A 176 0.71 -2.10 -11.76
N LEU A 177 1.94 -1.85 -12.22
CA LEU A 177 2.98 -2.87 -12.27
C LEU A 177 3.37 -3.36 -10.88
N LEU A 178 3.48 -2.48 -9.89
CA LEU A 178 3.79 -2.87 -8.51
C LEU A 178 2.70 -3.79 -7.94
N ILE A 179 1.44 -3.42 -8.07
CA ILE A 179 0.33 -4.24 -7.55
C ILE A 179 0.24 -5.58 -8.28
N GLN A 180 0.49 -5.58 -9.60
CA GLN A 180 0.55 -6.81 -10.38
C GLN A 180 1.70 -7.72 -9.94
N GLU A 181 2.84 -7.15 -9.52
CA GLU A 181 3.99 -7.88 -8.99
C GLU A 181 3.70 -8.48 -7.61
N TRP A 182 3.08 -7.71 -6.70
CA TRP A 182 2.63 -8.18 -5.38
C TRP A 182 1.63 -9.33 -5.48
N GLN A 183 0.70 -9.24 -6.43
CA GLN A 183 -0.23 -10.35 -6.69
C GLN A 183 0.51 -11.61 -7.16
N ALA A 184 1.53 -11.45 -8.00
CA ALA A 184 2.32 -12.57 -8.53
C ALA A 184 3.29 -13.15 -7.51
N ASN A 185 3.75 -12.33 -6.56
CA ASN A 185 4.69 -12.70 -5.50
C ASN A 185 4.18 -12.16 -4.14
N PRO A 186 3.17 -12.81 -3.52
CA PRO A 186 2.54 -12.31 -2.31
C PRO A 186 3.50 -12.08 -1.12
N GLU A 187 4.66 -12.71 -1.11
CA GLU A 187 5.68 -12.53 -0.07
C GLU A 187 6.42 -11.19 -0.14
N THR A 188 6.26 -10.43 -1.23
CA THR A 188 6.82 -9.09 -1.39
C THR A 188 5.80 -7.97 -1.21
N ASN A 189 4.52 -8.32 -0.96
CA ASN A 189 3.46 -7.37 -0.64
C ASN A 189 3.58 -6.84 0.80
#